data_AF-A0A5K1CEV9-F1
#
_entry.id   AF-A0A5K1CEV9-F1
#
_cell.length_a   1.000
_cell.length_b   1.000
_cell.length_c   1.000
_cell.angle_alpha   90.00
_cell.angle_beta   90.00
_cell.angle_gamma   90.00
#
_symmetry.space_group_name_H-M   'P 1'
#
loop_
_entity.id
_entity.type
_entity.pdbx_description
1 polymer ?
#
loop_
_entity_poly.entity_id
_entity_poly.type
_entity_poly.pdbx_seq_one_letter_code
_entity_poly.pdbx_strand_id
1 'polypeptide(L)'
;MDQPAPSLLSSSFLSQLIFQKLNHSNYLTWKRQIVPFIRSHRLYGHIDGTTPAPPKYIYREVKKTVVGDQATGTPAGSEIRFEYETLPENNPEYEVWLAHDQSLVAYITSTLSEEVLGGIDDDLTALELWSTLAMTYSQVSEARFLQLRRQFQDIKRGTRTVLKYLNEIKSVSDQLAAIGHPISNKDKVQQALSGLGTNFDIFCTALEVLPVLPSFEDLKAKFFQHEASRVQRQSLIPSNSHNVLITGTHALQGNHTRPWTSQAGMGRGILPTPQGMNTMPRRVPTCFYCNKRGHVKSECWHNPQNKNNKIRRENKAAVGPASSSSGSNPTSNVSAD
;
A
#
# COMPACT_ATOMS: atom_id res chain seq x y z
N MET A 1 -19.01 47.73 -31.14
CA MET A 1 -19.35 46.91 -29.96
C MET A 1 -18.15 47.00 -29.04
N ASP A 2 -18.20 47.92 -28.10
CA ASP A 2 -17.13 48.10 -27.11
C ASP A 2 -17.01 46.83 -26.29
N GLN A 3 -15.88 46.14 -26.41
CA GLN A 3 -15.55 45.07 -25.47
C GLN A 3 -15.41 45.73 -24.09
N PRO A 4 -16.11 45.23 -23.05
CA PRO A 4 -15.87 45.70 -21.70
C PRO A 4 -14.41 45.39 -21.36
N ALA A 5 -13.67 46.42 -20.91
CA ALA A 5 -12.33 46.24 -20.39
C ALA A 5 -12.36 45.09 -19.36
N PRO A 6 -11.53 44.05 -19.51
CA PRO A 6 -11.51 42.97 -18.55
C PRO A 6 -11.06 43.59 -17.23
N SER A 7 -11.97 43.58 -16.26
CA SER A 7 -11.69 44.01 -14.90
C SER A 7 -10.49 43.20 -14.41
N LEU A 8 -9.36 43.88 -14.21
CA LEU A 8 -8.19 43.34 -13.55
C LEU A 8 -8.66 42.83 -12.19
N LEU A 9 -8.83 41.52 -12.04
CA LEU A 9 -9.21 40.97 -10.75
C LEU A 9 -8.07 41.24 -9.78
N SER A 10 -8.45 41.77 -8.62
CA SER A 10 -7.54 42.02 -7.51
C SER A 10 -6.79 40.74 -7.14
N SER A 11 -5.48 40.86 -6.91
CA SER A 11 -4.61 39.78 -6.42
C SER A 11 -5.16 39.09 -5.17
N SER A 12 -6.03 39.77 -4.42
CA SER A 12 -6.75 39.24 -3.25
C SER A 12 -7.71 38.08 -3.56
N PHE A 13 -8.25 37.96 -4.78
CA PHE A 13 -9.13 36.85 -5.14
C PHE A 13 -8.34 35.56 -5.47
N LEU A 14 -7.13 35.73 -6.00
CA LEU A 14 -6.23 34.63 -6.36
C LEU A 14 -5.62 33.96 -5.12
N SER A 15 -5.26 34.74 -4.11
CA SER A 15 -4.77 34.20 -2.83
C SER A 15 -5.81 33.38 -2.07
N GLN A 16 -7.11 33.61 -2.35
CA GLN A 16 -8.21 32.80 -1.81
C GLN A 16 -8.47 31.53 -2.62
N LEU A 17 -8.15 31.53 -3.92
CA LEU A 17 -8.43 30.42 -4.83
C LEU A 17 -7.34 29.33 -4.82
N ILE A 18 -6.09 29.71 -4.58
CA ILE A 18 -4.95 28.78 -4.57
C ILE A 18 -4.52 28.56 -3.13
N PHE A 19 -5.05 27.48 -2.55
CA PHE A 19 -4.78 27.09 -1.16
C PHE A 19 -3.31 26.67 -0.93
N GLN A 20 -2.61 26.21 -1.98
CA GLN A 20 -1.20 25.85 -1.90
C GLN A 20 -0.40 26.53 -3.00
N LYS A 21 0.56 27.36 -2.59
CA LYS A 21 1.54 27.94 -3.50
C LYS A 21 2.38 26.86 -4.17
N LEU A 22 2.78 27.07 -5.42
CA LEU A 22 3.63 26.13 -6.16
C LEU A 22 4.94 25.89 -5.39
N ASN A 23 5.29 24.62 -5.23
CA ASN A 23 6.55 24.14 -4.70
C ASN A 23 7.04 22.93 -5.53
N HIS A 24 8.22 22.43 -5.20
CA HIS A 24 8.87 21.32 -5.91
C HIS A 24 8.10 19.98 -5.90
N SER A 25 7.02 19.86 -5.13
CA SER A 25 6.19 18.64 -5.02
C SER A 25 4.80 18.72 -5.59
N ASN A 26 4.22 19.92 -5.71
CA ASN A 26 2.78 20.06 -5.89
C ASN A 26 2.40 20.61 -7.27
N TYR A 27 3.32 20.66 -8.22
CA TYR A 27 3.08 21.20 -9.57
C TYR A 27 1.82 20.66 -10.23
N LEU A 28 1.55 19.36 -10.17
CA LEU A 28 0.34 18.77 -10.75
C LEU A 28 -0.94 19.30 -10.08
N THR A 29 -0.96 19.41 -8.75
CA THR A 29 -2.10 19.92 -7.99
C THR A 29 -2.29 21.43 -8.21
N TRP A 30 -1.19 22.20 -8.17
CA TRP A 30 -1.20 23.63 -8.49
C TRP A 30 -1.70 23.89 -9.91
N LYS A 31 -1.21 23.14 -10.90
CA LYS A 31 -1.65 23.24 -12.30
C LYS A 31 -3.15 22.99 -12.44
N ARG A 32 -3.69 22.00 -11.72
CA ARG A 32 -5.15 21.70 -11.72
C ARG A 32 -5.98 22.86 -11.15
N GLN A 33 -5.43 23.67 -10.24
CA GLN A 33 -6.12 24.82 -9.65
C GLN A 33 -6.02 26.08 -10.53
N ILE A 34 -4.83 26.38 -11.05
CA ILE A 34 -4.59 27.63 -11.80
C ILE A 34 -5.13 27.58 -13.24
N VAL A 35 -5.12 26.42 -13.90
CA VAL A 35 -5.56 26.31 -15.32
C VAL A 35 -7.04 26.69 -15.51
N PRO A 36 -8.00 26.18 -14.71
CA PRO A 36 -9.40 26.60 -14.82
C PRO A 36 -9.59 28.11 -14.63
N PHE A 37 -8.82 28.72 -13.71
CA PHE A 37 -8.83 30.15 -13.49
C PHE A 37 -8.32 30.92 -14.71
N ILE A 38 -7.19 30.52 -15.30
CA ILE A 38 -6.67 31.19 -16.52
C ILE A 38 -7.68 31.07 -17.67
N ARG A 39 -8.33 29.91 -17.80
CA ARG A 39 -9.37 29.68 -18.82
C ARG A 39 -10.62 30.52 -18.60
N SER A 40 -11.08 30.69 -17.36
CA SER A 40 -12.25 31.53 -17.08
C SER A 40 -12.04 32.99 -17.46
N HIS A 41 -10.80 33.46 -17.43
CA HIS A 41 -10.41 34.83 -17.82
C HIS A 41 -10.04 34.97 -19.30
N ARG A 42 -10.15 33.90 -20.10
CA ARG A 42 -9.75 33.88 -21.53
C ARG A 42 -8.28 34.22 -21.78
N LEU A 43 -7.42 34.06 -20.77
CA LEU A 43 -5.99 34.33 -20.85
C LEU A 43 -5.17 33.10 -21.28
N TYR A 44 -5.83 31.95 -21.48
CA TYR A 44 -5.15 30.69 -21.83
C TYR A 44 -4.34 30.80 -23.13
N GLY A 45 -4.76 31.68 -24.04
CA GLY A 45 -4.04 31.93 -25.29
C GLY A 45 -2.62 32.46 -25.12
N HIS A 46 -2.36 33.18 -24.03
CA HIS A 46 -1.06 33.75 -23.71
C HIS A 46 -0.07 32.70 -23.23
N ILE A 47 -0.53 31.55 -22.71
CA ILE A 47 0.35 30.47 -22.21
C ILE A 47 0.54 29.33 -23.19
N ASP A 48 -0.39 29.12 -24.12
CA ASP A 48 -0.27 28.09 -25.16
C ASP A 48 0.26 28.63 -26.50
N GLY A 49 0.38 29.96 -26.62
CA GLY A 49 0.88 30.65 -27.81
C GLY A 49 -0.16 30.85 -28.91
N THR A 50 -1.44 30.56 -28.65
CA THR A 50 -2.52 30.78 -29.64
C THR A 50 -2.89 32.25 -29.81
N THR A 51 -2.54 33.12 -28.86
CA THR A 51 -2.64 34.59 -28.98
C THR A 51 -1.23 35.21 -29.03
N PRO A 52 -0.55 35.20 -30.19
CA PRO A 52 0.79 35.75 -30.32
C PRO A 52 0.78 37.28 -30.16
N ALA A 53 1.93 37.83 -29.77
CA ALA A 53 2.11 39.27 -29.67
C ALA A 53 1.90 39.94 -31.03
N PRO A 54 1.02 40.95 -31.15
CA PRO A 54 0.88 41.71 -32.38
C PRO A 54 2.13 42.58 -32.63
N PRO A 55 2.34 43.12 -33.84
CA PRO A 55 3.47 43.98 -34.13
C PRO A 55 3.47 45.22 -33.22
N LYS A 56 4.63 45.56 -32.66
CA LYS A 56 4.78 46.75 -31.79
C LYS A 56 4.53 48.07 -32.52
N TYR A 57 4.83 48.11 -33.83
CA TYR A 57 4.65 49.29 -34.67
C TYR A 57 3.80 48.94 -35.89
N ILE A 58 2.88 49.83 -36.26
CA ILE A 58 2.09 49.79 -37.50
C ILE A 58 2.46 51.00 -38.36
N TYR A 59 2.46 50.84 -39.68
CA TYR A 59 2.72 51.95 -40.60
C TYR A 59 1.41 52.62 -41.00
N ARG A 60 1.27 53.93 -40.72
CA ARG A 60 0.16 54.74 -41.21
C ARG A 60 0.60 55.54 -42.43
N GLU A 61 -0.19 55.48 -43.49
CA GLU A 61 -0.04 56.37 -44.65
C GLU A 61 -0.60 57.76 -44.31
N VAL A 62 0.27 58.77 -44.29
CA VAL A 62 -0.11 60.16 -44.11
C VAL A 62 -0.10 60.83 -45.48
N LYS A 63 -1.23 61.46 -45.83
CA LYS A 63 -1.38 62.20 -47.08
C LYS A 63 -0.71 63.55 -46.94
N LYS A 64 0.46 63.73 -47.57
CA LYS A 64 1.19 64.98 -47.62
C LYS A 64 0.72 65.78 -48.84
N THR A 65 0.22 66.98 -48.60
CA THR A 65 -0.09 67.92 -49.69
C THR A 65 1.17 68.71 -50.00
N VAL A 66 1.77 68.45 -51.15
CA VAL A 66 2.89 69.23 -51.64
C VAL A 66 2.30 70.31 -52.55
N VAL A 67 2.20 71.53 -52.04
CA VAL A 67 1.90 72.70 -52.86
C VAL A 67 3.18 73.03 -53.61
N GLY A 68 3.18 72.85 -54.92
CA GLY A 68 4.30 73.28 -55.75
C GLY A 68 4.37 74.80 -55.74
N ASP A 69 5.44 75.37 -55.19
CA ASP A 69 5.72 76.79 -55.31
C ASP A 69 5.88 77.14 -56.79
N GLN A 70 4.99 77.97 -57.32
CA GLN A 70 5.10 78.50 -58.66
C GLN A 70 6.30 79.45 -58.75
N ALA A 71 7.29 79.09 -59.58
CA ALA A 71 8.14 80.10 -60.20
C ALA A 71 7.25 81.00 -61.07
N THR A 72 7.39 82.30 -60.87
CA THR A 72 6.56 83.36 -61.46
C THR A 72 6.41 83.24 -62.98
N GLY A 73 5.16 83.09 -63.46
CA GLY A 73 4.76 83.56 -64.79
C GLY A 73 4.06 82.58 -65.73
N THR A 74 2.95 81.93 -65.34
CA THR A 74 1.91 81.43 -66.28
C THR A 74 0.58 81.23 -65.54
N PRO A 75 -0.59 81.63 -66.07
CA PRO A 75 -1.89 81.41 -65.43
C PRO A 75 -2.52 80.11 -65.92
N ALA A 76 -2.32 79.01 -65.20
CA ALA A 76 -3.17 77.82 -65.27
C ALA A 76 -2.98 76.96 -64.02
N GLY A 77 -4.09 76.62 -63.35
CA GLY A 77 -4.29 75.60 -62.30
C GLY A 77 -3.11 75.25 -61.39
N SER A 78 -3.19 75.60 -60.10
CA SER A 78 -2.35 74.99 -59.07
C SER A 78 -2.56 73.46 -59.05
N GLU A 79 -1.62 72.68 -59.60
CA GLU A 79 -1.66 71.22 -59.48
C GLU A 79 -1.31 70.82 -58.04
N ILE A 80 -2.31 70.35 -57.30
CA ILE A 80 -2.12 69.76 -55.97
C ILE A 80 -1.53 68.37 -56.18
N ARG A 81 -0.25 68.18 -55.86
CA ARG A 81 0.38 66.85 -55.81
C ARG A 81 0.20 66.25 -54.43
N PHE A 82 -0.36 65.05 -54.37
CA PHE A 82 -0.44 64.27 -53.14
C PHE A 82 0.73 63.28 -53.10
N GLU A 83 1.57 63.39 -52.07
CA GLU A 83 2.57 62.38 -51.73
C GLU A 83 2.08 61.59 -50.51
N TYR A 84 2.41 60.30 -50.46
CA TYR A 84 2.05 59.43 -49.35
C TYR A 84 3.33 59.10 -48.58
N GLU A 85 3.36 59.44 -47.28
CA GLU A 85 4.49 59.16 -46.38
C GLU A 85 4.04 58.10 -45.37
N THR A 86 4.76 56.98 -45.26
CA THR A 86 4.46 55.92 -44.29
C THR A 86 5.26 56.17 -43.01
N LEU A 87 4.58 56.47 -41.90
CA LEU A 87 5.23 56.68 -40.60
C LEU A 87 4.97 55.51 -39.64
N PRO A 88 5.97 55.07 -38.86
CA PRO A 88 5.77 54.07 -37.81
C PRO A 88 5.02 54.69 -36.63
N GLU A 89 3.89 54.09 -36.25
CA GLU A 89 3.06 54.46 -35.11
C GLU A 89 3.00 53.27 -34.14
N ASN A 90 2.92 53.53 -32.83
CA ASN A 90 2.76 52.48 -31.82
C ASN A 90 1.43 51.76 -32.02
N ASN A 91 1.45 50.42 -31.96
CA ASN A 91 0.24 49.64 -32.06
C ASN A 91 -0.51 49.64 -30.72
N PRO A 92 -1.72 50.21 -30.62
CA PRO A 92 -2.51 50.12 -29.39
C PRO A 92 -2.88 48.68 -29.02
N GLU A 93 -3.01 47.77 -29.99
CA GLU A 93 -3.29 46.36 -29.74
C GLU A 93 -2.12 45.65 -29.06
N TYR A 94 -0.88 46.07 -29.31
CA TYR A 94 0.31 45.55 -28.63
C TYR A 94 0.34 45.96 -27.17
N GLU A 95 0.02 47.22 -26.85
CA GLU A 95 -0.05 47.70 -25.47
C GLU A 95 -1.15 46.97 -24.68
N VAL A 96 -2.31 46.76 -25.32
CA VAL A 96 -3.38 45.96 -24.71
C VAL A 96 -2.94 44.52 -24.49
N TRP A 97 -2.35 43.87 -25.50
CA TRP A 97 -1.84 42.50 -25.37
C TRP A 97 -0.81 42.38 -24.25
N LEU A 98 0.14 43.32 -24.17
CA LEU A 98 1.19 43.35 -23.16
C LEU A 98 0.60 43.53 -21.75
N ALA A 99 -0.41 44.38 -21.59
CA ALA A 99 -1.09 44.54 -20.31
C ALA A 99 -1.75 43.23 -19.82
N HIS A 100 -2.34 42.44 -20.73
CA HIS A 100 -2.92 41.13 -20.40
C HIS A 100 -1.83 40.11 -20.04
N ASP A 101 -0.75 40.07 -20.81
CA ASP A 101 0.39 39.18 -20.57
C ASP A 101 1.01 39.45 -19.20
N GLN A 102 1.30 40.72 -18.89
CA GLN A 102 1.92 41.12 -17.62
C GLN A 102 0.97 40.93 -16.42
N SER A 103 -0.34 41.11 -16.61
CA SER A 103 -1.32 40.78 -15.58
C SER A 103 -1.30 39.28 -15.26
N LEU A 104 -1.19 38.45 -16.29
CA LEU A 104 -1.09 37.00 -16.13
C LEU A 104 0.22 36.57 -15.47
N VAL A 105 1.34 37.20 -15.82
CA VAL A 105 2.63 37.00 -15.13
C VAL A 105 2.48 37.31 -13.64
N ALA A 106 1.93 38.48 -13.29
CA ALA A 106 1.67 38.87 -11.90
C ALA A 106 0.76 37.87 -11.17
N TYR A 107 -0.25 37.32 -11.86
CA TYR A 107 -1.12 36.29 -11.31
C TYR A 107 -0.37 35.00 -11.04
N ILE A 108 0.40 34.49 -11.99
CA ILE A 108 1.17 33.26 -11.83
C ILE A 108 2.18 33.43 -10.69
N THR A 109 2.99 34.51 -10.70
CA THR A 109 4.02 34.78 -9.68
C THR A 109 3.46 34.90 -8.27
N SER A 110 2.27 35.49 -8.10
CA SER A 110 1.60 35.57 -6.79
C SER A 110 1.27 34.21 -6.16
N THR A 111 1.22 33.16 -6.99
CA THR A 111 0.84 31.79 -6.59
C THR A 111 2.05 30.89 -6.37
N LEU A 112 3.26 31.41 -6.54
CA LEU A 112 4.52 30.68 -6.37
C LEU A 112 5.04 30.83 -4.93
N SER A 113 5.73 29.81 -4.42
CA SER A 113 6.45 29.92 -3.16
C SER A 113 7.71 30.78 -3.33
N GLU A 114 8.25 31.32 -2.24
CA GLU A 114 9.50 32.09 -2.25
C GLU A 114 10.68 31.30 -2.84
N GLU A 115 10.73 30.00 -2.57
CA GLU A 115 11.73 29.09 -3.14
C GLU A 115 11.68 29.00 -4.68
N VAL A 116 10.47 29.07 -5.25
CA VAL A 116 10.26 28.99 -6.69
C VAL A 116 10.48 30.36 -7.33
N LEU A 117 10.05 31.44 -6.67
CA LEU A 117 10.25 32.81 -7.14
C LEU A 117 11.73 33.17 -7.28
N GLY A 118 12.58 32.75 -6.35
CA GLY A 118 14.02 33.03 -6.41
C GLY A 118 14.76 32.38 -7.58
N GLY A 119 14.14 31.45 -8.32
CA GLY A 119 14.73 30.77 -9.47
C GLY A 119 14.17 31.22 -10.83
N ILE A 120 13.36 32.27 -10.87
CA ILE A 120 12.68 32.77 -12.07
C ILE A 120 13.26 34.15 -12.42
N ASP A 121 13.50 34.38 -13.71
CA ASP A 121 13.99 35.67 -14.22
C ASP A 121 12.87 36.74 -14.18
N ASP A 122 13.25 38.00 -13.94
CA ASP A 122 12.30 39.11 -13.75
C ASP A 122 11.58 39.54 -15.06
N ASP A 123 12.16 39.28 -16.24
CA ASP A 123 11.72 39.82 -17.54
C ASP A 123 11.08 38.75 -18.46
N LEU A 124 10.23 37.88 -17.91
CA LEU A 124 9.59 36.80 -18.69
C LEU A 124 8.19 37.18 -19.18
N THR A 125 7.87 36.77 -20.41
CA THR A 125 6.47 36.74 -20.89
C THR A 125 5.68 35.63 -20.19
N ALA A 126 4.35 35.70 -20.21
CA ALA A 126 3.52 34.67 -19.59
C ALA A 126 3.77 33.27 -20.19
N LEU A 127 4.05 33.20 -21.49
CA LEU A 127 4.40 31.97 -22.20
C LEU A 127 5.72 31.39 -21.70
N GLU A 128 6.76 32.21 -21.62
CA GLU A 128 8.10 31.80 -21.18
C GLU A 128 8.07 31.36 -19.72
N LEU A 129 7.42 32.14 -18.84
CA LEU A 129 7.21 31.78 -17.45
C LEU A 129 6.48 30.43 -17.31
N TRP A 130 5.37 30.26 -18.01
CA TRP A 130 4.59 29.03 -17.97
C TRP A 130 5.38 27.82 -18.47
N SER A 131 6.11 27.98 -19.57
CA SER A 131 6.94 26.92 -20.16
C SER A 131 8.10 26.54 -19.23
N THR A 132 8.74 27.51 -18.59
CA THR A 132 9.83 27.30 -17.64
C THR A 132 9.34 26.53 -16.42
N LEU A 133 8.22 26.95 -15.82
CA LEU A 133 7.58 26.24 -14.71
C LEU A 133 7.17 24.82 -15.09
N ALA A 134 6.61 24.66 -16.29
CA ALA A 134 6.22 23.36 -16.79
C ALA A 134 7.43 22.43 -16.98
N MET A 135 8.51 22.91 -17.59
CA MET A 135 9.71 22.11 -17.83
C MET A 135 10.40 21.71 -16.53
N THR A 136 10.57 22.65 -15.60
CA THR A 136 11.31 22.44 -14.35
C THR A 136 10.54 21.59 -13.34
N TYR A 137 9.26 21.87 -13.10
CA TYR A 137 8.54 21.26 -11.99
C TYR A 137 7.64 20.09 -12.40
N SER A 138 7.29 19.93 -13.69
CA SER A 138 6.53 18.74 -14.12
C SER A 138 7.33 17.45 -13.92
N GLN A 139 8.59 17.43 -14.38
CA GLN A 139 9.43 16.25 -14.29
C GLN A 139 9.76 15.89 -12.84
N VAL A 140 10.04 16.89 -12.00
CA VAL A 140 10.36 16.69 -10.58
C VAL A 140 9.15 16.17 -9.81
N SER A 141 7.96 16.74 -10.03
CA SER A 141 6.73 16.29 -9.38
C SER A 141 6.33 14.87 -9.81
N GLU A 142 6.43 14.55 -11.11
CA GLU A 142 6.19 13.21 -11.65
C GLU A 142 7.20 12.19 -11.11
N ALA A 143 8.49 12.52 -11.11
CA ALA A 143 9.53 11.65 -10.55
C ALA A 143 9.30 11.36 -9.06
N ARG A 144 8.93 12.38 -8.28
CA ARG A 144 8.58 12.23 -6.86
C ARG A 144 7.34 11.38 -6.66
N PHE A 145 6.31 11.54 -7.49
CA PHE A 145 5.13 10.68 -7.49
C PHE A 145 5.50 9.22 -7.76
N LEU A 146 6.28 8.95 -8.82
CA LEU A 146 6.73 7.60 -9.17
C LEU A 146 7.60 6.98 -8.07
N GLN A 147 8.48 7.78 -7.45
CA GLN A 147 9.30 7.36 -6.32
C GLN A 147 8.44 6.96 -5.13
N LEU A 148 7.48 7.79 -4.72
CA LEU A 148 6.59 7.48 -3.61
C LEU A 148 5.69 6.29 -3.90
N ARG A 149 5.22 6.14 -5.14
CA ARG A 149 4.43 4.99 -5.57
C ARG A 149 5.25 3.70 -5.51
N ARG A 150 6.52 3.73 -5.95
CA ARG A 150 7.43 2.60 -5.82
C ARG A 150 7.70 2.26 -4.35
N GLN A 151 7.99 3.29 -3.53
CA GLN A 151 8.15 3.10 -2.09
C GLN A 151 6.92 2.45 -1.48
N PHE A 152 5.72 2.93 -1.81
CA PHE A 152 4.47 2.34 -1.32
C PHE A 152 4.35 0.84 -1.63
N GLN A 153 4.68 0.43 -2.86
CA GLN A 153 4.61 -0.96 -3.31
C GLN A 153 5.72 -1.84 -2.70
N ASP A 154 6.91 -1.27 -2.45
CA ASP A 154 8.05 -1.99 -1.88
C ASP A 154 8.06 -2.05 -0.34
N ILE A 155 7.13 -1.36 0.34
CA ILE A 155 7.02 -1.42 1.79
C ILE A 155 6.73 -2.87 2.23
N LYS A 156 7.75 -3.48 2.84
CA LYS A 156 7.73 -4.80 3.46
C LYS A 156 8.06 -4.67 4.94
N ARG A 157 7.43 -5.49 5.79
CA ARG A 157 7.66 -5.45 7.24
C ARG A 157 9.11 -5.79 7.61
N GLY A 158 9.64 -6.86 7.03
CA GLY A 158 10.96 -7.39 7.38
C GLY A 158 11.12 -7.65 8.88
N THR A 159 12.20 -7.14 9.46
CA THR A 159 12.53 -7.22 10.90
C THR A 159 11.88 -6.12 11.75
N ARG A 160 11.11 -5.20 11.15
CA ARG A 160 10.51 -4.07 11.85
C ARG A 160 9.27 -4.51 12.64
N THR A 161 8.92 -3.73 13.68
CA THR A 161 7.66 -3.92 14.41
C THR A 161 6.46 -3.61 13.51
N VAL A 162 5.32 -4.23 13.80
CA VAL A 162 4.06 -4.02 13.06
C VAL A 162 3.64 -2.55 13.08
N LEU A 163 3.77 -1.89 14.23
CA LEU A 163 3.43 -0.47 14.39
C LEU A 163 4.28 0.43 13.49
N LYS A 164 5.61 0.22 13.43
CA LYS A 164 6.51 1.02 12.60
C LYS A 164 6.19 0.85 11.11
N TYR A 165 5.91 -0.39 10.70
CA TYR A 165 5.49 -0.74 9.34
C TYR A 165 4.16 -0.06 8.94
N LEU A 166 3.12 -0.14 9.78
CA LEU A 166 1.82 0.46 9.48
C LEU A 166 1.88 2.00 9.48
N ASN A 167 2.78 2.60 10.24
CA ASN A 167 3.01 4.05 10.21
C ASN A 167 3.77 4.49 8.94
N GLU A 168 4.66 3.67 8.41
CA GLU A 168 5.36 3.93 7.15
C GLU A 168 4.38 3.91 5.96
N ILE A 169 3.49 2.92 5.90
CA ILE A 169 2.40 2.87 4.90
C ILE A 169 1.51 4.12 5.01
N LYS A 170 1.14 4.51 6.24
CA LYS A 170 0.35 5.72 6.46
C LYS A 170 1.08 6.96 5.95
N SER A 171 2.34 7.15 6.35
CA SER A 171 3.15 8.30 5.98
C SER A 171 3.31 8.44 4.47
N VAL A 172 3.67 7.36 3.76
CA VAL A 172 3.79 7.40 2.29
C VAL A 172 2.44 7.65 1.63
N SER A 173 1.36 7.07 2.18
CA SER A 173 0.00 7.36 1.70
C SER A 173 -0.42 8.82 1.91
N ASP A 174 -0.03 9.43 3.03
CA ASP A 174 -0.34 10.83 3.34
C ASP A 174 0.48 11.75 2.43
N GLN A 175 1.73 11.39 2.12
CA GLN A 175 2.56 12.10 1.14
C GLN A 175 2.00 12.01 -0.29
N LEU A 176 1.50 10.85 -0.70
CA LEU A 176 0.82 10.69 -2.00
C LEU A 176 -0.49 11.49 -2.06
N ALA A 177 -1.24 11.54 -0.96
CA ALA A 177 -2.40 12.42 -0.84
C ALA A 177 -2.01 13.91 -0.94
N ALA A 178 -0.89 14.32 -0.35
CA ALA A 178 -0.39 15.69 -0.43
C ALA A 178 0.01 16.11 -1.87
N ILE A 179 0.49 15.17 -2.69
CA ILE A 179 0.79 15.40 -4.12
C ILE A 179 -0.50 15.41 -4.97
N GLY A 180 -1.67 15.19 -4.37
CA GLY A 180 -2.96 15.17 -5.07
C GLY A 180 -3.30 13.83 -5.70
N HIS A 181 -2.65 12.75 -5.27
CA HIS A 181 -2.92 11.37 -5.67
C HIS A 181 -3.25 10.51 -4.44
N PRO A 182 -4.42 10.70 -3.81
CA PRO A 182 -4.80 9.92 -2.64
C PRO A 182 -4.95 8.43 -2.98
N ILE A 183 -4.35 7.58 -2.15
CA ILE A 183 -4.49 6.12 -2.27
C ILE A 183 -5.80 5.68 -1.60
N SER A 184 -6.53 4.77 -2.25
CA SER A 184 -7.75 4.18 -1.70
C SER A 184 -7.46 3.39 -0.42
N ASN A 185 -8.37 3.41 0.54
CA ASN A 185 -8.24 2.59 1.75
C ASN A 185 -8.11 1.09 1.43
N LYS A 186 -8.74 0.61 0.35
CA LYS A 186 -8.62 -0.78 -0.12
C LYS A 186 -7.17 -1.11 -0.52
N ASP A 187 -6.53 -0.20 -1.25
CA ASP A 187 -5.15 -0.38 -1.70
C ASP A 187 -4.17 -0.30 -0.52
N LYS A 188 -4.43 0.56 0.47
CA LYS A 188 -3.65 0.61 1.73
C LYS A 188 -3.74 -0.71 2.49
N VAL A 189 -4.92 -1.29 2.56
CA VAL A 189 -5.17 -2.59 3.21
C VAL A 189 -4.48 -3.71 2.43
N GLN A 190 -4.63 -3.74 1.11
CA GLN A 190 -3.98 -4.75 0.27
C GLN A 190 -2.46 -4.67 0.37
N GLN A 191 -1.87 -3.47 0.32
CA GLN A 191 -0.43 -3.28 0.49
C GLN A 191 0.04 -3.68 1.90
N ALA A 192 -0.75 -3.38 2.92
CA ALA A 192 -0.46 -3.81 4.29
C ALA A 192 -0.48 -5.34 4.39
N LEU A 193 -1.45 -6.01 3.76
CA LEU A 193 -1.59 -7.46 3.73
C LEU A 193 -0.43 -8.14 2.96
N SER A 194 -0.01 -7.58 1.82
CA SER A 194 1.05 -8.16 0.97
C SER A 194 2.46 -8.02 1.55
N GLY A 195 2.72 -7.00 2.37
CA GLY A 195 4.04 -6.76 2.96
C GLY A 195 4.26 -7.46 4.31
N LEU A 196 3.26 -8.18 4.82
CA LEU A 196 3.40 -9.01 6.01
C LEU A 196 4.10 -10.32 5.64
N GLY A 197 5.21 -10.61 6.33
CA GLY A 197 5.87 -11.91 6.18
C GLY A 197 5.03 -13.06 6.77
N THR A 198 5.53 -14.28 6.55
CA THR A 198 4.86 -15.57 6.83
C THR A 198 4.28 -15.74 8.24
N ASN A 199 4.81 -15.02 9.23
CA ASN A 199 4.31 -15.03 10.61
C ASN A 199 2.84 -14.59 10.75
N PHE A 200 2.29 -13.92 9.73
CA PHE A 200 0.91 -13.41 9.71
C PHE A 200 0.06 -14.04 8.61
N ASP A 201 0.52 -15.08 7.90
CA ASP A 201 -0.25 -15.69 6.80
C ASP A 201 -1.64 -16.14 7.25
N ILE A 202 -1.75 -16.78 8.41
CA ILE A 202 -3.05 -17.20 8.99
C ILE A 202 -3.98 -16.00 9.23
N PHE A 203 -3.41 -14.85 9.62
CA PHE A 203 -4.15 -13.62 9.84
C PHE A 203 -4.54 -12.95 8.51
N CYS A 204 -3.68 -12.99 7.49
CA CYS A 204 -3.99 -12.52 6.14
C CYS A 204 -5.14 -13.35 5.53
N THR A 205 -5.05 -14.68 5.56
CA THR A 205 -6.12 -15.57 5.08
C THR A 205 -7.45 -15.31 5.78
N ALA A 206 -7.43 -15.11 7.11
CA ALA A 206 -8.64 -14.82 7.87
C ALA A 206 -9.28 -13.47 7.49
N LEU A 207 -8.48 -12.48 7.08
CA LEU A 207 -8.97 -11.17 6.63
C LEU A 207 -9.41 -11.16 5.16
N GLU A 208 -8.77 -11.95 4.30
CA GLU A 208 -9.12 -12.09 2.88
C GLU A 208 -10.47 -12.78 2.65
N VAL A 209 -10.88 -13.66 3.56
CA VAL A 209 -12.18 -14.34 3.51
C VAL A 209 -13.34 -13.44 3.96
N LEU A 210 -13.06 -12.25 4.52
CA LEU A 210 -14.11 -11.32 4.93
C LEU A 210 -14.80 -10.70 3.69
N PRO A 211 -16.14 -10.64 3.67
CA PRO A 211 -16.89 -10.10 2.52
C PRO A 211 -16.65 -8.59 2.30
N VAL A 212 -16.19 -7.88 3.34
CA VAL A 212 -15.79 -6.48 3.28
C VAL A 212 -14.43 -6.33 3.94
N LEU A 213 -13.45 -5.83 3.19
CA LEU A 213 -12.14 -5.49 3.72
C LEU A 213 -12.31 -4.37 4.78
N PRO A 214 -11.75 -4.54 5.99
CA PRO A 214 -11.82 -3.53 7.03
C PRO A 214 -11.12 -2.24 6.57
N SER A 215 -11.49 -1.09 7.15
CA SER A 215 -10.74 0.14 6.88
C SER A 215 -9.28 -0.02 7.34
N PHE A 216 -8.38 0.83 6.84
CA PHE A 216 -6.98 0.79 7.27
C PHE A 216 -6.82 1.04 8.79
N GLU A 217 -7.73 1.79 9.39
CA GLU A 217 -7.77 2.05 10.84
C GLU A 217 -8.26 0.83 11.62
N ASP A 218 -9.31 0.16 11.13
CA ASP A 218 -9.80 -1.10 11.70
C ASP A 218 -8.75 -2.20 11.57
N LEU A 219 -8.00 -2.22 10.46
CA LEU A 219 -6.90 -3.15 10.25
C LEU A 219 -5.79 -2.94 11.27
N LYS A 220 -5.43 -1.69 11.58
CA LYS A 220 -4.49 -1.37 12.68
C LYS A 220 -4.96 -1.93 14.01
N ALA A 221 -6.23 -1.71 14.36
CA ALA A 221 -6.80 -2.21 15.62
C ALA A 221 -6.74 -3.75 15.69
N LYS A 222 -7.13 -4.44 14.61
CA LYS A 222 -7.05 -5.91 14.51
C LYS A 222 -5.61 -6.41 14.61
N PHE A 223 -4.65 -5.68 14.07
CA PHE A 223 -3.22 -5.99 14.20
C PHE A 223 -2.74 -5.94 15.64
N PHE A 224 -3.05 -4.86 16.37
CA PHE A 224 -2.70 -4.73 17.78
C PHE A 224 -3.34 -5.83 18.62
N GLN A 225 -4.62 -6.14 18.37
CA GLN A 225 -5.32 -7.20 19.08
C GLN A 225 -4.68 -8.57 18.82
N HIS A 226 -4.29 -8.85 17.58
CA HIS A 226 -3.60 -10.08 17.23
C HIS A 226 -2.21 -10.17 17.87
N GLU A 227 -1.43 -9.08 17.87
CA GLU A 227 -0.11 -9.01 18.52
C GLU A 227 -0.22 -9.25 20.04
N ALA A 228 -1.14 -8.56 20.72
CA ALA A 228 -1.41 -8.77 22.14
C ALA A 228 -1.84 -10.22 22.43
N SER A 229 -2.71 -10.78 21.60
CA SER A 229 -3.18 -12.17 21.73
C SER A 229 -2.08 -13.20 21.47
N ARG A 230 -1.08 -12.89 20.65
CA ARG A 230 0.09 -13.75 20.41
C ARG A 230 1.04 -13.71 21.60
N VAL A 231 1.34 -12.54 22.14
CA VAL A 231 2.19 -12.41 23.34
C VAL A 231 1.57 -13.14 24.52
N GLN A 232 0.27 -12.98 24.75
CA GLN A 232 -0.45 -13.69 25.82
C GLN A 232 -0.42 -15.22 25.62
N ARG A 233 -0.61 -15.69 24.38
CA ARG A 233 -0.53 -17.13 24.06
C ARG A 233 0.88 -17.70 24.14
N GLN A 234 1.90 -16.91 23.82
CA GLN A 234 3.30 -17.31 23.98
C GLN A 234 3.68 -17.43 25.46
N SER A 235 3.15 -16.55 26.31
CA SER A 235 3.31 -16.60 27.78
C SER A 235 2.68 -17.85 28.41
N LEU A 236 1.70 -18.46 27.75
CA LEU A 236 1.03 -19.67 28.24
C LEU A 236 1.79 -20.96 27.88
N ILE A 237 2.89 -20.87 27.13
CA ILE A 237 3.77 -22.01 26.82
C ILE A 237 4.97 -21.96 27.79
N PRO A 238 5.07 -22.85 28.78
CA PRO A 238 6.27 -22.94 29.60
C PRO A 238 7.47 -23.35 28.73
N SER A 239 8.60 -22.67 28.87
CA SER A 239 9.86 -22.91 28.13
C SER A 239 10.44 -24.33 28.21
N ASN A 240 9.77 -25.29 28.85
CA ASN A 240 10.23 -26.66 29.07
C ASN A 240 9.37 -27.74 28.38
N SER A 241 8.60 -27.43 27.33
CA SER A 241 7.74 -28.42 26.66
C SER A 241 8.21 -28.80 25.24
N HIS A 242 9.46 -29.22 25.10
CA HIS A 242 9.90 -30.03 23.96
C HIS A 242 9.44 -31.48 24.16
N ASN A 243 8.17 -31.79 23.88
CA ASN A 243 7.67 -33.16 23.66
C ASN A 243 6.36 -33.10 22.85
N VAL A 244 6.43 -32.65 21.59
CA VAL A 244 5.35 -32.87 20.63
C VAL A 244 5.60 -34.24 20.00
N LEU A 245 4.90 -35.27 20.50
CA LEU A 245 4.87 -36.57 19.87
C LEU A 245 4.04 -36.46 18.58
N ILE A 246 4.71 -36.40 17.44
CA ILE A 246 4.05 -36.54 16.13
C ILE A 246 3.61 -38.00 15.99
N THR A 247 2.35 -38.30 16.32
CA THR A 247 1.73 -39.56 15.90
C THR A 247 1.40 -39.44 14.42
N GLY A 248 2.29 -40.00 13.59
CA GLY A 248 2.12 -40.09 12.14
C GLY A 248 0.80 -40.72 11.77
N THR A 249 0.06 -40.04 10.91
CA THR A 249 -1.12 -40.53 10.20
C THR A 249 -0.70 -41.60 9.20
N HIS A 250 -0.79 -42.87 9.58
CA HIS A 250 -0.87 -43.98 8.62
C HIS A 250 -2.21 -44.69 8.81
N ALA A 251 -3.22 -44.23 8.08
CA ALA A 251 -4.52 -44.87 8.03
C ALA A 251 -4.99 -45.01 6.58
N LEU A 252 -4.21 -45.73 5.75
CA LEU A 252 -4.68 -46.36 4.50
C LEU A 252 -3.72 -47.51 4.13
N GLN A 253 -3.97 -48.74 4.60
CA GLN A 253 -3.99 -49.98 3.79
C GLN A 253 -4.02 -51.26 4.64
N GLY A 254 -4.96 -52.15 4.30
CA GLY A 254 -4.64 -53.56 4.03
C GLY A 254 -4.31 -54.48 5.20
N ASN A 255 -5.38 -55.05 5.78
CA ASN A 255 -5.51 -56.46 6.17
C ASN A 255 -4.26 -57.37 6.05
N HIS A 256 -3.64 -57.76 7.18
CA HIS A 256 -3.02 -59.08 7.35
C HIS A 256 -2.89 -59.47 8.84
N THR A 257 -2.89 -60.77 9.05
CA THR A 257 -3.10 -61.54 10.28
C THR A 257 -1.98 -61.42 11.32
N ARG A 258 -2.39 -61.37 12.60
CA ARG A 258 -1.62 -61.57 13.86
C ARG A 258 -0.61 -62.76 13.78
N PRO A 259 0.48 -62.82 14.61
CA PRO A 259 0.35 -62.72 16.07
C PRO A 259 1.45 -62.04 16.89
N TRP A 260 0.93 -61.57 18.03
CA TRP A 260 1.53 -61.01 19.23
C TRP A 260 2.38 -62.04 19.98
N THR A 261 3.68 -61.78 20.13
CA THR A 261 4.54 -62.45 21.12
C THR A 261 4.70 -61.55 22.33
N SER A 262 4.47 -62.13 23.51
CA SER A 262 4.65 -61.51 24.81
C SER A 262 6.08 -61.74 25.29
N GLN A 263 6.85 -60.68 25.53
CA GLN A 263 8.07 -60.81 26.32
C GLN A 263 8.16 -59.69 27.35
N ALA A 264 8.07 -60.13 28.60
CA ALA A 264 8.42 -59.38 29.78
C ALA A 264 9.89 -58.96 29.71
N GLY A 265 10.16 -57.70 30.07
CA GLY A 265 11.50 -57.17 30.24
C GLY A 265 11.50 -56.22 31.43
N MET A 266 12.07 -56.67 32.53
CA MET A 266 12.47 -55.83 33.66
C MET A 266 13.36 -54.68 33.18
N GLY A 267 13.02 -53.46 33.59
CA GLY A 267 13.89 -52.28 33.48
C GLY A 267 13.84 -51.51 34.79
N ARG A 268 14.86 -51.69 35.64
CA ARG A 268 15.12 -50.84 36.81
C ARG A 268 15.75 -49.52 36.33
N GLY A 269 15.15 -48.39 36.69
CA GLY A 269 15.79 -47.06 36.77
C GLY A 269 15.23 -46.37 38.02
N ILE A 270 15.95 -46.34 39.14
CA ILE A 270 16.91 -45.33 39.63
C ILE A 270 16.27 -43.94 39.89
N LEU A 271 15.98 -43.68 41.18
CA LEU A 271 15.69 -42.40 41.90
C LEU A 271 14.22 -41.88 41.96
N PRO A 272 13.84 -41.16 43.06
CA PRO A 272 12.71 -41.53 43.91
C PRO A 272 11.47 -40.62 43.79
N THR A 273 10.28 -41.22 43.82
CA THR A 273 8.98 -40.52 43.91
C THR A 273 8.72 -40.00 45.34
N PRO A 274 8.41 -38.70 45.54
CA PRO A 274 7.88 -38.22 46.81
C PRO A 274 6.42 -38.68 46.99
N GLN A 275 6.07 -39.11 48.19
CA GLN A 275 4.71 -39.45 48.59
C GLN A 275 3.81 -38.20 48.55
N GLY A 276 3.03 -38.06 47.49
CA GLY A 276 1.93 -37.10 47.38
C GLY A 276 0.60 -37.82 47.51
N MET A 277 0.00 -37.72 48.70
CA MET A 277 -1.38 -38.14 48.96
C MET A 277 -2.33 -37.30 48.10
N ASN A 278 -2.88 -37.89 47.04
CA ASN A 278 -4.03 -37.35 46.31
C ASN A 278 -5.12 -38.41 46.26
N THR A 279 -6.01 -38.34 47.25
CA THR A 279 -7.29 -39.01 47.33
C THR A 279 -8.24 -38.48 46.26
N MET A 280 -8.06 -38.93 45.02
CA MET A 280 -9.12 -38.83 44.01
C MET A 280 -10.20 -39.88 44.32
N PRO A 281 -11.50 -39.53 44.37
CA PRO A 281 -12.55 -40.51 44.61
C PRO A 281 -12.60 -41.46 43.42
N ARG A 282 -12.19 -42.72 43.62
CA ARG A 282 -12.33 -43.79 42.62
C ARG A 282 -13.82 -43.91 42.28
N ARG A 283 -14.23 -43.45 41.10
CA ARG A 283 -15.58 -43.71 40.59
C ARG A 283 -15.72 -45.22 40.47
N VAL A 284 -16.48 -45.81 41.38
CA VAL A 284 -16.83 -47.22 41.33
C VAL A 284 -17.60 -47.44 40.02
N PRO A 285 -17.09 -48.22 39.06
CA PRO A 285 -17.73 -48.38 37.77
C PRO A 285 -19.10 -49.04 37.94
N THR A 286 -20.11 -48.51 37.26
CA THR A 286 -21.43 -49.11 37.11
C THR A 286 -21.42 -50.06 35.92
N CYS A 287 -21.86 -51.30 36.12
CA CYS A 287 -21.98 -52.25 35.04
C CYS A 287 -23.14 -51.86 34.11
N PHE A 288 -22.86 -51.58 32.84
CA PHE A 288 -23.87 -51.25 31.83
C PHE A 288 -24.84 -52.39 31.46
N TYR A 289 -24.69 -53.59 32.05
CA TYR A 289 -25.58 -54.73 31.81
C TYR A 289 -26.56 -54.98 32.97
N CYS A 290 -26.09 -54.94 34.22
CA CYS A 290 -26.93 -55.18 35.41
C CYS A 290 -27.16 -53.93 36.28
N ASN A 291 -26.61 -52.78 35.88
CA ASN A 291 -26.65 -51.49 36.59
C ASN A 291 -26.16 -51.51 38.06
N LYS A 292 -25.49 -52.58 38.50
CA LYS A 292 -24.84 -52.65 39.82
C LYS A 292 -23.44 -52.00 39.77
N ARG A 293 -23.06 -51.31 40.85
CA ARG A 293 -21.73 -50.71 41.03
C ARG A 293 -20.71 -51.78 41.43
N GLY A 294 -19.46 -51.62 41.01
CA GLY A 294 -18.31 -52.43 41.47
C GLY A 294 -17.66 -53.29 40.41
N HIS A 295 -18.23 -53.38 39.20
CA HIS A 295 -17.68 -54.15 38.08
C HIS A 295 -18.12 -53.56 36.73
N VAL A 296 -17.39 -53.89 35.67
CA VAL A 296 -17.71 -53.50 34.29
C VAL A 296 -18.43 -54.64 33.54
N LYS A 297 -19.02 -54.38 32.37
CA LYS A 297 -19.80 -55.36 31.58
C LYS A 297 -19.04 -56.67 31.30
N SER A 298 -17.73 -56.61 31.14
CA SER A 298 -16.84 -57.77 30.91
C SER A 298 -16.67 -58.67 32.14
N GLU A 299 -17.05 -58.22 33.33
CA GLU A 299 -16.90 -58.94 34.60
C GLU A 299 -18.25 -59.19 35.30
N CYS A 300 -19.35 -58.91 34.60
CA CYS A 300 -20.69 -59.09 35.13
C CYS A 300 -21.05 -60.57 35.26
N TRP A 301 -21.41 -60.98 36.47
CA TRP A 301 -21.91 -62.33 36.78
C TRP A 301 -23.25 -62.67 36.12
N HIS A 302 -24.04 -61.65 35.75
CA HIS A 302 -25.31 -61.82 35.04
C HIS A 302 -25.17 -61.84 33.51
N ASN A 303 -23.99 -61.51 32.97
CA ASN A 303 -23.76 -61.54 31.54
C ASN A 303 -23.46 -62.98 31.09
N PRO A 304 -24.32 -63.63 30.28
CA PRO A 304 -24.14 -65.02 29.85
C PRO A 304 -22.86 -65.23 29.03
N GLN A 305 -22.32 -64.20 28.38
CA GLN A 305 -21.04 -64.27 27.66
C GLN A 305 -19.84 -64.50 28.58
N ASN A 306 -19.94 -64.12 29.87
CA ASN A 306 -18.84 -64.26 30.82
C ASN A 306 -18.84 -65.63 31.54
N LYS A 307 -19.94 -66.39 31.49
CA LYS A 307 -20.00 -67.73 32.09
C LYS A 307 -19.05 -68.71 31.38
N ASN A 308 -18.92 -68.61 30.06
CA ASN A 308 -18.03 -69.48 29.26
C ASN A 308 -16.54 -69.17 29.48
N ASN A 309 -16.20 -67.96 29.94
CA ASN A 309 -14.81 -67.56 30.16
C ASN A 309 -14.22 -68.05 31.49
N LYS A 310 -15.05 -68.44 32.47
CA LYS A 310 -14.56 -69.02 33.74
C LYS A 310 -14.05 -70.45 33.57
N ILE A 311 -14.77 -71.28 32.83
CA ILE A 311 -14.41 -72.70 32.58
C ILE A 311 -13.05 -72.81 31.85
N ARG A 312 -12.73 -71.86 30.98
CA ARG A 312 -11.47 -71.85 30.21
C ARG A 312 -10.23 -71.48 31.04
N ARG A 313 -10.38 -70.80 32.19
CA ARG A 313 -9.24 -70.40 33.03
C ARG A 313 -8.77 -71.53 33.96
N GLU A 314 -9.65 -72.41 34.40
CA GLU A 314 -9.30 -73.51 35.31
C GLU A 314 -8.45 -74.59 34.61
N ASN A 315 -8.73 -74.88 33.34
CA ASN A 315 -7.98 -75.91 32.58
C ASN A 315 -6.52 -75.53 32.23
N LYS A 316 -6.11 -74.27 32.41
CA LYS A 316 -4.76 -73.80 32.04
C LYS A 316 -3.74 -73.84 33.19
N ALA A 317 -4.15 -74.22 34.40
CA ALA A 317 -3.29 -74.24 35.59
C ALA A 317 -2.54 -75.58 35.81
N ALA A 318 -2.76 -76.63 34.98
CA ALA A 318 -2.38 -78.00 35.32
C ALA A 318 -1.12 -78.57 34.61
N VAL A 319 -0.33 -77.81 33.84
CA VAL A 319 0.88 -78.35 33.19
C VAL A 319 2.06 -77.39 33.34
N GLY A 320 3.06 -77.78 34.15
CA GLY A 320 4.33 -77.07 34.35
C GLY A 320 5.37 -77.38 33.26
N PRO A 321 6.45 -76.58 33.12
CA PRO A 321 7.39 -76.70 32.01
C PRO A 321 8.62 -77.56 32.35
N ALA A 322 9.06 -78.37 31.38
CA ALA A 322 10.37 -79.04 31.38
C ALA A 322 11.37 -78.26 30.49
N SER A 323 12.65 -78.34 30.89
CA SER A 323 13.81 -77.54 30.50
C SER A 323 14.69 -78.15 29.38
N SER A 324 15.66 -77.34 28.93
CA SER A 324 16.92 -77.63 28.17
C SER A 324 16.80 -77.61 26.63
N SER A 325 17.80 -77.24 25.80
CA SER A 325 19.11 -76.52 25.89
C SER A 325 19.74 -76.53 24.47
N SER A 326 20.76 -75.68 24.23
CA SER A 326 21.84 -75.83 23.21
C SER A 326 21.49 -75.44 21.75
N GLY A 327 22.34 -74.86 20.91
CA GLY A 327 23.76 -74.50 20.96
C GLY A 327 24.18 -73.79 19.64
N SER A 328 25.33 -73.12 19.69
CA SER A 328 26.19 -72.47 18.67
C SER A 328 26.33 -73.20 17.31
N ASN A 329 26.67 -72.62 16.14
CA ASN A 329 27.90 -71.86 15.78
C ASN A 329 27.87 -71.41 14.25
N PRO A 330 28.96 -70.91 13.56
CA PRO A 330 28.96 -69.73 12.65
C PRO A 330 29.45 -70.01 11.19
N THR A 331 29.69 -68.99 10.35
CA THR A 331 30.70 -68.91 9.22
C THR A 331 30.57 -67.57 8.43
N SER A 332 31.61 -66.71 8.41
CA SER A 332 32.65 -66.44 7.36
C SER A 332 32.15 -65.70 6.09
N ASN A 333 32.50 -64.42 5.86
CA ASN A 333 33.70 -63.84 5.23
C ASN A 333 33.65 -63.77 3.67
N VAL A 334 33.94 -62.60 3.08
CA VAL A 334 34.89 -62.32 1.96
C VAL A 334 34.56 -60.98 1.25
N SER A 335 35.65 -60.27 0.95
CA SER A 335 35.85 -58.92 0.40
C SER A 335 35.78 -58.79 -1.12
N ALA A 336 35.75 -57.52 -1.57
CA ALA A 336 36.40 -56.90 -2.73
C ALA A 336 36.00 -57.33 -4.16
N ASP A 337 35.40 -56.39 -4.91
CA ASP A 337 36.10 -55.60 -5.95
C ASP A 337 35.45 -54.21 -6.04
#